data_AF-A0A4V3FJ02-F1
#
_entry.id   AF-A0A4V3FJ02-F1
#
_cell.length_a   1.000
_cell.length_b   1.000
_cell.length_c   1.000
_cell.angle_alpha   90.00
_cell.angle_beta   90.00
_cell.angle_gamma   90.00
#
_symmetry.space_group_name_H-M   'P 1'
#
loop_
_entity.id
_entity.type
_entity.pdbx_description
1 polymer ?
#
loop_
_entity_poly.entity_id
_entity_poly.type
_entity_poly.pdbx_seq_one_letter_code
_entity_poly.pdbx_strand_id
1 'polypeptide(L)'
;MEIGREDAGRCGYSKCRAELPAPGLQGGRPRSFCRDTRWEGGRTCSQMARAEREALGALGLDAGSSAFRLDAERLRDHLDAVRGPVDALTAALASVTARLDEVEAAAVAAVETAHGQVAEAERSRVAAEEAREQAESRARQSATSAERAAKERAEAVERANAAARQALQATEALGAARQEADQAVAAQRAAEVLAGRLEERVASAEREARDTAVLAERAAAERDAAHEEREVLRAELVSERDRARAAETAQAHEVAARLALTDKLATAEQAQLAAATALREAAHEQTRSEQGTRELQAEHTAELTRLRAKHTAELTDLHAEVTRLTTELDQLKASQHTPHRLHPDDLQAVLTAVATHTSPVHP
;
A
#
# COMPACT_ATOMS: atom_id res chain seq x y z
N MET A 1 146.71 -1.83 -71.29
CA MET A 1 148.18 -1.95 -71.36
C MET A 1 148.49 -3.13 -72.27
N GLU A 2 148.37 -2.93 -73.58
CA GLU A 2 148.75 -3.93 -74.57
C GLU A 2 150.12 -3.55 -75.12
N ILE A 3 151.08 -4.46 -74.93
CA ILE A 3 152.49 -4.25 -75.26
C ILE A 3 152.74 -4.85 -76.64
N GLY A 4 153.31 -4.04 -77.54
CA GLY A 4 154.16 -4.45 -78.65
C GLY A 4 153.84 -5.77 -79.35
N ARG A 5 152.90 -5.75 -80.30
CA ARG A 5 153.26 -6.31 -81.62
C ARG A 5 154.02 -5.22 -82.36
N GLU A 6 155.35 -5.31 -82.32
CA GLU A 6 156.19 -4.57 -83.27
C GLU A 6 155.70 -4.91 -84.69
N ASP A 7 155.41 -3.89 -85.49
CA ASP A 7 154.89 -4.07 -86.86
C ASP A 7 155.94 -4.77 -87.72
N ALA A 8 155.87 -6.11 -87.76
CA ALA A 8 156.54 -6.95 -88.74
C ALA A 8 155.94 -6.64 -90.12
N GLY A 9 156.43 -5.57 -90.74
CA GLY A 9 155.89 -5.01 -91.97
C GLY A 9 155.70 -6.11 -93.03
N ARG A 10 154.51 -6.19 -93.61
CA ARG A 10 154.20 -7.22 -94.61
C ARG A 10 154.80 -6.84 -95.96
N CYS A 11 155.19 -7.85 -96.75
CA CYS A 11 155.63 -7.62 -98.12
C CYS A 11 154.58 -6.86 -98.94
N GLY A 12 154.96 -5.71 -99.51
CA GLY A 12 154.12 -4.83 -100.33
C GLY A 12 153.76 -5.34 -101.73
N TYR A 13 153.79 -6.66 -101.93
CA TYR A 13 153.14 -7.33 -103.07
C TYR A 13 151.89 -8.01 -102.52
N SER A 14 150.71 -7.71 -103.09
CA SER A 14 149.44 -8.09 -102.46
C SER A 14 149.27 -9.59 -102.24
N LYS A 15 149.97 -10.42 -103.05
CA LYS A 15 150.01 -11.89 -102.95
C LYS A 15 151.17 -12.47 -102.15
N CYS A 16 152.29 -11.76 -101.87
CA CYS A 16 153.28 -12.30 -100.92
C CYS A 16 152.74 -12.15 -99.49
N ARG A 17 152.48 -10.92 -99.06
CA ARG A 17 152.09 -10.53 -97.67
C ARG A 17 152.87 -11.15 -96.52
N ALA A 18 153.95 -11.90 -96.81
CA ALA A 18 154.83 -12.51 -95.83
C ALA A 18 155.38 -11.44 -94.90
N GLU A 19 155.44 -11.77 -93.62
CA GLU A 19 155.96 -10.92 -92.57
C GLU A 19 157.46 -10.76 -92.79
N LEU A 20 157.91 -9.52 -92.93
CA LEU A 20 159.30 -9.23 -93.14
C LEU A 20 160.00 -9.26 -91.78
N PRO A 21 161.23 -9.82 -91.69
CA PRO A 21 161.96 -9.84 -90.45
C PRO A 21 162.11 -8.40 -89.93
N ALA A 22 161.83 -8.21 -88.64
CA ALA A 22 161.92 -6.92 -87.97
C ALA A 22 163.29 -6.27 -88.28
N PRO A 23 163.35 -4.93 -88.49
CA PRO A 23 164.60 -4.25 -88.74
C PRO A 23 165.53 -4.46 -87.54
N GLY A 24 166.59 -5.25 -87.75
CA GLY A 24 167.48 -5.66 -86.66
C GLY A 24 168.11 -4.46 -85.95
N LEU A 25 168.53 -4.67 -84.70
CA LEU A 25 169.04 -3.66 -83.74
C LEU A 25 170.13 -2.70 -84.26
N GLN A 26 170.74 -2.97 -85.41
CA GLN A 26 171.67 -2.08 -86.12
C GLN A 26 170.99 -1.10 -87.11
N GLY A 27 169.66 -0.90 -87.04
CA GLY A 27 168.99 0.26 -87.63
C GLY A 27 168.86 0.29 -89.17
N GLY A 28 168.89 -0.87 -89.84
CA GLY A 28 168.73 -0.94 -91.30
C GLY A 28 167.34 -0.51 -91.77
N ARG A 29 167.26 0.18 -92.92
CA ARG A 29 165.98 0.60 -93.54
C ARG A 29 165.03 -0.61 -93.67
N PRO A 30 163.78 -0.54 -93.16
CA PRO A 30 162.86 -1.66 -93.23
C PRO A 30 162.65 -2.09 -94.68
N ARG A 31 162.70 -3.41 -94.90
CA ARG A 31 162.42 -3.97 -96.22
C ARG A 31 160.95 -3.73 -96.55
N SER A 32 160.65 -3.42 -97.80
CA SER A 32 159.27 -3.34 -98.30
C SER A 32 158.82 -4.62 -99.01
N PHE A 33 159.74 -5.55 -99.31
CA PHE A 33 159.46 -6.77 -100.05
C PHE A 33 160.23 -7.98 -99.49
N CYS A 34 159.59 -9.16 -99.55
CA CYS A 34 160.14 -10.44 -99.08
C CYS A 34 161.31 -10.86 -99.99
N ARG A 35 162.50 -11.15 -99.40
CA ARG A 35 163.75 -11.43 -100.16
C ARG A 35 163.75 -12.83 -100.77
N ASP A 36 163.19 -13.80 -100.07
CA ASP A 36 163.47 -15.22 -100.32
C ASP A 36 162.43 -15.87 -101.23
N THR A 37 161.21 -15.31 -101.29
CA THR A 37 160.19 -15.72 -102.27
C THR A 37 160.64 -15.40 -103.70
N ARG A 38 160.59 -16.41 -104.57
CA ARG A 38 160.72 -16.28 -106.03
C ARG A 38 159.41 -16.72 -106.66
N TRP A 39 158.93 -15.95 -107.63
CA TRP A 39 157.76 -16.29 -108.44
C TRP A 39 158.21 -16.90 -109.77
N GLU A 40 157.24 -17.40 -110.54
CA GLU A 40 157.45 -17.93 -111.89
C GLU A 40 158.28 -16.97 -112.77
N GLY A 41 159.31 -17.52 -113.41
CA GLY A 41 160.34 -16.76 -114.12
C GLY A 41 161.43 -16.15 -113.24
N GLY A 42 161.60 -16.61 -111.98
CA GLY A 42 162.62 -16.13 -111.05
C GLY A 42 162.38 -14.72 -110.50
N ARG A 43 161.18 -14.16 -110.71
CA ARG A 43 160.86 -12.77 -110.35
C ARG A 43 160.75 -12.58 -108.84
N THR A 44 161.18 -11.40 -108.39
CA THR A 44 161.13 -10.98 -107.00
C THR A 44 159.83 -10.23 -106.68
N CYS A 45 159.46 -10.14 -105.41
CA CYS A 45 158.21 -9.49 -105.01
C CYS A 45 158.16 -7.98 -105.30
N SER A 46 159.30 -7.29 -105.36
CA SER A 46 159.34 -5.89 -105.80
C SER A 46 158.97 -5.73 -107.28
N GLN A 47 159.41 -6.67 -108.13
CA GLN A 47 159.06 -6.72 -109.55
C GLN A 47 157.59 -7.10 -109.74
N MET A 48 157.08 -8.10 -109.00
CA MET A 48 155.67 -8.48 -109.05
C MET A 48 154.75 -7.38 -108.55
N ALA A 49 155.11 -6.65 -107.48
CA ALA A 49 154.35 -5.49 -107.01
C ALA A 49 154.42 -4.30 -107.97
N ARG A 50 155.50 -4.16 -108.74
CA ARG A 50 155.58 -3.16 -109.81
C ARG A 50 154.66 -3.53 -110.97
N ALA A 51 154.70 -4.78 -111.43
CA ALA A 51 153.80 -5.28 -112.47
C ALA A 51 152.31 -5.23 -112.02
N GLU A 52 152.03 -5.47 -110.74
CA GLU A 52 150.70 -5.27 -110.15
C GLU A 52 150.24 -3.81 -110.22
N ARG A 53 151.08 -2.84 -109.82
CA ARG A 53 150.74 -1.41 -109.96
C ARG A 53 150.59 -0.99 -111.42
N GLU A 54 151.47 -1.44 -112.31
CA GLU A 54 151.35 -1.18 -113.75
C GLU A 54 150.07 -1.80 -114.34
N ALA A 55 149.64 -2.97 -113.88
CA ALA A 55 148.37 -3.59 -114.26
C ALA A 55 147.14 -2.86 -113.68
N LEU A 56 147.17 -2.44 -112.41
CA LEU A 56 146.10 -1.65 -111.80
C LEU A 56 145.97 -0.26 -112.45
N GLY A 57 147.09 0.34 -112.87
CA GLY A 57 147.13 1.55 -113.69
C GLY A 57 146.54 1.32 -115.08
N ALA A 58 146.90 0.23 -115.76
CA ALA A 58 146.34 -0.13 -117.06
C ALA A 58 144.83 -0.43 -117.02
N LEU A 59 144.31 -0.92 -115.88
CA LEU A 59 142.89 -1.11 -115.62
C LEU A 59 142.15 0.19 -115.21
N GLY A 60 142.83 1.33 -115.15
CA GLY A 60 142.27 2.62 -114.72
C GLY A 60 141.98 2.73 -113.22
N LEU A 61 142.23 1.67 -112.44
CA LEU A 61 141.93 1.61 -111.01
C LEU A 61 142.90 2.45 -110.16
N ASP A 62 144.11 2.70 -110.65
CA ASP A 62 145.10 3.60 -110.01
C ASP A 62 144.79 5.10 -110.25
N ALA A 63 143.94 5.42 -111.25
CA ALA A 63 143.57 6.78 -111.63
C ALA A 63 142.15 7.19 -111.19
N GLY A 64 141.32 6.25 -110.75
CA GLY A 64 139.90 6.46 -110.42
C GLY A 64 139.61 7.14 -109.08
N SER A 65 140.62 7.40 -108.23
CA SER A 65 140.41 7.92 -106.87
C SER A 65 139.84 9.34 -106.83
N SER A 66 140.01 10.15 -107.88
CA SER A 66 139.50 11.53 -107.93
C SER A 66 138.01 11.61 -108.25
N ALA A 67 137.53 10.85 -109.25
CA ALA A 67 136.13 10.86 -109.67
C ALA A 67 135.20 10.27 -108.60
N PHE A 68 135.52 9.08 -108.08
CA PHE A 68 134.74 8.48 -106.98
C PHE A 68 134.77 9.33 -105.72
N ARG A 69 135.85 10.08 -105.46
CA ARG A 69 135.90 11.03 -104.34
C ARG A 69 134.99 12.23 -104.58
N LEU A 70 134.96 12.79 -105.79
CA LEU A 70 134.04 13.89 -106.14
C LEU A 70 132.57 13.48 -106.06
N ASP A 71 132.22 12.27 -106.51
CA ASP A 71 130.86 11.74 -106.37
C ASP A 71 130.51 11.44 -104.90
N ALA A 72 131.47 10.96 -104.09
CA ALA A 72 131.29 10.77 -102.65
C ALA A 72 131.28 12.09 -101.85
N GLU A 73 131.92 13.16 -102.33
CA GLU A 73 131.81 14.53 -101.82
C GLU A 73 130.42 15.08 -102.16
N ARG A 74 130.01 15.04 -103.43
CA ARG A 74 128.66 15.45 -103.86
C ARG A 74 127.56 14.70 -103.11
N LEU A 75 127.68 13.38 -102.93
CA LEU A 75 126.70 12.59 -102.18
C LEU A 75 126.65 13.01 -100.71
N ARG A 76 127.80 13.31 -100.08
CA ARG A 76 127.82 13.85 -98.70
C ARG A 76 127.15 15.22 -98.64
N ASP A 77 127.46 16.13 -99.55
CA ASP A 77 126.82 17.45 -99.63
C ASP A 77 125.29 17.33 -99.80
N HIS A 78 124.82 16.38 -100.61
CA HIS A 78 123.39 16.13 -100.79
C HIS A 78 122.74 15.50 -99.55
N LEU A 79 123.44 14.58 -98.86
CA LEU A 79 122.96 14.00 -97.61
C LEU A 79 122.91 15.04 -96.49
N ASP A 80 123.92 15.90 -96.36
CA ASP A 80 123.94 16.98 -95.36
C ASP A 80 122.89 18.06 -95.68
N ALA A 81 122.65 18.38 -96.96
CA ALA A 81 121.57 19.27 -97.39
C ALA A 81 120.16 18.71 -97.11
N VAL A 82 119.97 17.39 -97.13
CA VAL A 82 118.70 16.72 -96.78
C VAL A 82 118.56 16.49 -95.28
N ARG A 83 119.68 16.31 -94.56
CA ARG A 83 119.70 16.04 -93.12
C ARG A 83 119.05 17.14 -92.30
N GLY A 84 119.38 18.41 -92.55
CA GLY A 84 118.76 19.54 -91.85
C GLY A 84 117.22 19.57 -91.97
N PRO A 85 116.65 19.48 -93.18
CA PRO A 85 115.20 19.30 -93.39
C PRO A 85 114.60 18.07 -92.72
N VAL A 86 115.29 16.92 -92.71
CA VAL A 86 114.80 15.71 -92.02
C VAL A 86 114.80 15.89 -90.51
N ASP A 87 115.88 16.40 -89.93
CA ASP A 87 115.98 16.68 -88.49
C ASP A 87 114.91 17.71 -88.05
N ALA A 88 114.65 18.74 -88.87
CA ALA A 88 113.59 19.72 -88.64
C ALA A 88 112.19 19.10 -88.73
N LEU A 89 111.95 18.21 -89.70
CA LEU A 89 110.68 17.46 -89.82
C LEU A 89 110.49 16.51 -88.62
N THR A 90 111.54 15.82 -88.19
CA THR A 90 111.49 14.94 -87.00
C THR A 90 111.20 15.73 -85.73
N ALA A 91 111.82 16.90 -85.54
CA ALA A 91 111.52 17.79 -84.42
C ALA A 91 110.09 18.35 -84.47
N ALA A 92 109.59 18.71 -85.66
CA ALA A 92 108.21 19.14 -85.85
C ALA A 92 107.19 18.02 -85.54
N LEU A 93 107.44 16.79 -86.01
CA LEU A 93 106.62 15.63 -85.70
C LEU A 93 106.61 15.31 -84.21
N ALA A 94 107.78 15.32 -83.54
CA ALA A 94 107.87 15.10 -82.10
C ALA A 94 107.10 16.16 -81.29
N SER A 95 107.17 17.43 -81.72
CA SER A 95 106.39 18.54 -81.14
C SER A 95 104.88 18.36 -81.32
N VAL A 96 104.44 17.92 -82.51
CA VAL A 96 103.03 17.60 -82.78
C VAL A 96 102.57 16.41 -81.95
N THR A 97 103.36 15.33 -81.82
CA THR A 97 103.04 14.19 -80.95
C THR A 97 102.88 14.63 -79.50
N ALA A 98 103.87 15.33 -78.93
CA ALA A 98 103.78 15.84 -77.56
C ALA A 98 102.55 16.73 -77.34
N ARG A 99 102.17 17.55 -78.34
CA ARG A 99 100.96 18.38 -78.26
C ARG A 99 99.67 17.58 -78.38
N LEU A 100 99.67 16.47 -79.13
CA LEU A 100 98.53 15.55 -79.17
C LEU A 100 98.38 14.82 -77.83
N ASP A 101 99.48 14.34 -77.23
CA ASP A 101 99.49 13.70 -75.91
C ASP A 101 98.95 14.65 -74.82
N GLU A 102 99.37 15.92 -74.83
CA GLU A 102 98.83 16.97 -73.94
C GLU A 102 97.32 17.19 -74.13
N VAL A 103 96.84 17.22 -75.37
CA VAL A 103 95.42 17.44 -75.69
C VAL A 103 94.58 16.21 -75.34
N GLU A 104 95.10 15.00 -75.56
CA GLU A 104 94.46 13.75 -75.14
C GLU A 104 94.35 13.68 -73.62
N ALA A 105 95.43 13.94 -72.89
CA ALA A 105 95.42 13.97 -71.42
C ALA A 105 94.43 15.02 -70.88
N ALA A 106 94.40 16.22 -71.47
CA ALA A 106 93.45 17.27 -71.08
C ALA A 106 91.99 16.89 -71.41
N ALA A 107 91.74 16.23 -72.55
CA ALA A 107 90.41 15.77 -72.93
C ALA A 107 89.91 14.63 -72.02
N VAL A 108 90.76 13.67 -71.70
CA VAL A 108 90.46 12.59 -70.74
C VAL A 108 90.15 13.18 -69.36
N ALA A 109 91.00 14.06 -68.83
CA ALA A 109 90.77 14.69 -67.53
C ALA A 109 89.48 15.54 -67.50
N ALA A 110 89.13 16.20 -68.60
CA ALA A 110 87.87 16.94 -68.73
C ALA A 110 86.64 16.01 -68.74
N VAL A 111 86.73 14.87 -69.46
CA VAL A 111 85.68 13.85 -69.51
C VAL A 111 85.50 13.15 -68.15
N GLU A 112 86.60 12.80 -67.46
CA GLU A 112 86.55 12.26 -66.09
C GLU A 112 85.92 13.25 -65.11
N THR A 113 86.29 14.53 -65.19
CA THR A 113 85.70 15.60 -64.38
C THR A 113 84.21 15.75 -64.65
N ALA A 114 83.79 15.74 -65.92
CA ALA A 114 82.38 15.82 -66.31
C ALA A 114 81.58 14.61 -65.82
N HIS A 115 82.11 13.39 -65.96
CA HIS A 115 81.48 12.17 -65.41
C HIS A 115 81.39 12.21 -63.89
N GLY A 116 82.43 12.69 -63.19
CA GLY A 116 82.40 12.89 -61.74
C GLY A 116 81.31 13.86 -61.29
N GLN A 117 81.16 14.99 -62.00
CA GLN A 117 80.11 15.99 -61.74
C GLN A 117 78.71 15.44 -62.01
N VAL A 118 78.50 14.72 -63.13
CA VAL A 118 77.21 14.07 -63.43
C VAL A 118 76.89 13.02 -62.38
N ALA A 119 77.84 12.18 -61.99
CA ALA A 119 77.62 11.16 -60.96
C ALA A 119 77.28 11.76 -59.59
N GLU A 120 77.86 12.91 -59.23
CA GLU A 120 77.50 13.64 -58.00
C GLU A 120 76.13 14.31 -58.10
N ALA A 121 75.80 14.90 -59.25
CA ALA A 121 74.48 15.48 -59.49
C ALA A 121 73.35 14.42 -59.44
N GLU A 122 73.60 13.23 -60.00
CA GLU A 122 72.68 12.09 -59.93
C GLU A 122 72.53 11.58 -58.48
N ARG A 123 73.62 11.43 -57.72
CA ARG A 123 73.56 11.09 -56.28
C ARG A 123 72.75 12.12 -55.49
N SER A 124 72.97 13.40 -55.74
CA SER A 124 72.25 14.50 -55.10
C SER A 124 70.77 14.49 -55.45
N ARG A 125 70.39 14.23 -56.71
CA ARG A 125 68.99 14.09 -57.12
C ARG A 125 68.30 12.93 -56.40
N VAL A 126 68.92 11.74 -56.40
CA VAL A 126 68.36 10.55 -55.74
C VAL A 126 68.18 10.80 -54.24
N ALA A 127 69.18 11.38 -53.56
CA ALA A 127 69.08 11.71 -52.14
C ALA A 127 67.97 12.75 -51.85
N ALA A 128 67.75 13.72 -52.74
CA ALA A 128 66.65 14.68 -52.63
C ALA A 128 65.27 14.06 -52.87
N GLU A 129 65.17 13.12 -53.82
CA GLU A 129 63.95 12.33 -54.09
C GLU A 129 63.59 11.44 -52.89
N GLU A 130 64.54 10.66 -52.36
CA GLU A 130 64.37 9.86 -51.15
C GLU A 130 63.97 10.72 -49.94
N ALA A 131 64.61 11.88 -49.74
CA ALA A 131 64.26 12.80 -48.66
C ALA A 131 62.83 13.35 -48.80
N ARG A 132 62.38 13.63 -50.04
CA ARG A 132 60.99 14.05 -50.31
C ARG A 132 60.01 12.94 -50.00
N GLU A 133 60.26 11.71 -50.46
CA GLU A 133 59.40 10.55 -50.21
C GLU A 133 59.30 10.23 -48.71
N GLN A 134 60.41 10.30 -47.97
CA GLN A 134 60.41 10.15 -46.51
C GLN A 134 59.68 11.29 -45.79
N ALA A 135 59.72 12.52 -46.31
CA ALA A 135 58.94 13.63 -45.77
C ALA A 135 57.43 13.45 -46.03
N GLU A 136 57.04 13.09 -47.26
CA GLU A 136 55.65 12.77 -47.62
C GLU A 136 55.09 11.60 -46.81
N SER A 137 55.85 10.53 -46.65
CA SER A 137 55.46 9.35 -45.86
C SER A 137 55.22 9.73 -44.39
N ARG A 138 56.15 10.47 -43.76
CA ARG A 138 55.99 10.99 -42.39
C ARG A 138 54.81 11.95 -42.26
N ALA A 139 54.56 12.80 -43.25
CA ALA A 139 53.41 13.70 -43.26
C ALA A 139 52.08 12.92 -43.33
N ARG A 140 51.97 11.92 -44.21
CA ARG A 140 50.80 11.04 -44.32
C ARG A 140 50.55 10.26 -43.02
N GLN A 141 51.59 9.65 -42.44
CA GLN A 141 51.49 8.94 -41.16
C GLN A 141 51.05 9.87 -40.01
N SER A 142 51.59 11.10 -39.97
CA SER A 142 51.21 12.11 -38.98
C SER A 142 49.75 12.56 -39.14
N ALA A 143 49.28 12.74 -40.38
CA ALA A 143 47.91 13.08 -40.69
C ALA A 143 46.93 11.96 -40.27
N THR A 144 47.21 10.71 -40.63
CA THR A 144 46.38 9.56 -40.22
C THR A 144 46.39 9.37 -38.69
N SER A 145 47.52 9.60 -38.02
CA SER A 145 47.61 9.56 -36.55
C SER A 145 46.78 10.67 -35.91
N ALA A 146 46.83 11.90 -36.45
CA ALA A 146 46.03 13.02 -35.98
C ALA A 146 44.53 12.82 -36.20
N GLU A 147 44.12 12.31 -37.36
CA GLU A 147 42.72 11.95 -37.67
C GLU A 147 42.21 10.87 -36.70
N ARG A 148 43.00 9.81 -36.48
CA ARG A 148 42.69 8.76 -35.51
C ARG A 148 42.54 9.32 -34.10
N ALA A 149 43.48 10.16 -33.64
CA ALA A 149 43.40 10.79 -32.33
C ALA A 149 42.20 11.74 -32.19
N ALA A 150 41.81 12.44 -33.27
CA ALA A 150 40.61 13.28 -33.28
C ALA A 150 39.33 12.42 -33.18
N LYS A 151 39.26 11.29 -33.89
CA LYS A 151 38.15 10.34 -33.81
C LYS A 151 38.04 9.69 -32.43
N GLU A 152 39.15 9.20 -31.87
CA GLU A 152 39.19 8.61 -30.52
C GLU A 152 38.77 9.62 -29.43
N ARG A 153 39.13 10.91 -29.59
CA ARG A 153 38.63 12.00 -28.73
C ARG A 153 37.13 12.25 -28.88
N ALA A 154 36.61 12.29 -30.10
CA ALA A 154 35.17 12.46 -30.35
C ALA A 154 34.35 11.30 -29.74
N GLU A 155 34.80 10.06 -29.93
CA GLU A 155 34.18 8.86 -29.33
C GLU A 155 34.30 8.82 -27.80
N ALA A 156 35.36 9.40 -27.22
CA ALA A 156 35.46 9.57 -25.77
C ALA A 156 34.48 10.61 -25.24
N VAL A 157 34.32 11.74 -25.93
CA VAL A 157 33.35 12.80 -25.58
C VAL A 157 31.91 12.29 -25.70
N GLU A 158 31.56 11.56 -26.76
CA GLU A 158 30.21 10.99 -26.88
C GLU A 158 29.91 9.95 -25.80
N ARG A 159 30.86 9.10 -25.43
CA ARG A 159 30.70 8.16 -24.30
C ARG A 159 30.53 8.91 -22.97
N ALA A 160 31.30 9.97 -22.72
CA ALA A 160 31.15 10.79 -21.53
C ALA A 160 29.78 11.50 -21.48
N ASN A 161 29.33 12.06 -22.60
CA ASN A 161 28.01 12.68 -22.73
C ASN A 161 26.86 11.67 -22.54
N ALA A 162 26.99 10.46 -23.08
CA ALA A 162 26.03 9.39 -22.88
C ALA A 162 25.94 8.95 -21.41
N ALA A 163 27.09 8.76 -20.75
CA ALA A 163 27.16 8.43 -19.32
C ALA A 163 26.57 9.55 -18.45
N ALA A 164 26.83 10.82 -18.78
CA ALA A 164 26.25 11.96 -18.07
C ALA A 164 24.72 12.01 -18.21
N ARG A 165 24.16 11.77 -19.41
CA ARG A 165 22.71 11.66 -19.62
C ARG A 165 22.10 10.50 -18.82
N GLN A 166 22.74 9.33 -18.80
CA GLN A 166 22.30 8.19 -18.01
C GLN A 166 22.33 8.47 -16.51
N ALA A 167 23.36 9.17 -16.02
CA ALA A 167 23.45 9.58 -14.61
C ALA A 167 22.33 10.55 -14.23
N LEU A 168 22.03 11.55 -15.07
CA LEU A 168 20.91 12.47 -14.87
C LEU A 168 19.57 11.74 -14.82
N GLN A 169 19.28 10.89 -15.81
CA GLN A 169 18.07 10.06 -15.84
C GLN A 169 17.94 9.14 -14.60
N ALA A 170 19.05 8.56 -14.13
CA ALA A 170 19.06 7.76 -12.92
C ALA A 170 18.77 8.61 -11.66
N THR A 171 19.28 9.84 -11.58
CA THR A 171 18.96 10.76 -10.46
C THR A 171 17.52 11.26 -10.51
N GLU A 172 16.95 11.49 -11.70
CA GLU A 172 15.54 11.84 -11.90
C GLU A 172 14.62 10.68 -11.48
N ALA A 173 14.92 9.45 -11.93
CA ALA A 173 14.18 8.26 -11.55
C ALA A 173 14.26 7.97 -10.04
N LEU A 174 15.43 8.16 -9.41
CA LEU A 174 15.59 8.08 -7.96
C LEU A 174 14.79 9.17 -7.22
N GLY A 175 14.71 10.37 -7.79
CA GLY A 175 13.88 11.47 -7.28
C GLY A 175 12.38 11.12 -7.32
N ALA A 176 11.90 10.62 -8.44
CA ALA A 176 10.52 10.15 -8.61
C ALA A 176 10.19 9.00 -7.63
N ALA A 177 11.04 7.96 -7.56
CA ALA A 177 10.85 6.84 -6.65
C ALA A 177 10.82 7.26 -5.16
N ARG A 178 11.58 8.28 -4.77
CA ARG A 178 11.50 8.87 -3.41
C ARG A 178 10.18 9.60 -3.19
N GLN A 179 9.72 10.40 -4.16
CA GLN A 179 8.43 11.08 -4.07
C GLN A 179 7.26 10.10 -3.99
N GLU A 180 7.29 9.01 -4.77
CA GLU A 180 6.30 7.93 -4.70
C GLU A 180 6.32 7.23 -3.34
N ALA A 181 7.50 6.95 -2.78
CA ALA A 181 7.64 6.37 -1.45
C ALA A 181 7.11 7.30 -0.34
N ASP A 182 7.44 8.60 -0.39
CA ASP A 182 6.93 9.60 0.56
C ASP A 182 5.41 9.76 0.46
N GLN A 183 4.85 9.73 -0.76
CA GLN A 183 3.40 9.73 -0.99
C GLN A 183 2.74 8.46 -0.44
N ALA A 184 3.34 7.28 -0.63
CA ALA A 184 2.83 6.02 -0.08
C ALA A 184 2.83 6.04 1.46
N VAL A 185 3.89 6.54 2.10
CA VAL A 185 3.96 6.71 3.56
C VAL A 185 2.93 7.73 4.05
N ALA A 186 2.73 8.84 3.34
CA ALA A 186 1.70 9.82 3.67
C ALA A 186 0.28 9.24 3.54
N ALA A 187 0.01 8.47 2.49
CA ALA A 187 -1.26 7.78 2.26
C ALA A 187 -1.53 6.72 3.33
N GLN A 188 -0.51 5.93 3.72
CA GLN A 188 -0.62 4.97 4.82
C GLN A 188 -0.98 5.67 6.14
N ARG A 189 -0.26 6.74 6.52
CA ARG A 189 -0.58 7.51 7.73
C ARG A 189 -1.99 8.11 7.70
N ALA A 190 -2.45 8.59 6.54
CA ALA A 190 -3.82 9.07 6.38
C ALA A 190 -4.85 7.95 6.55
N ALA A 191 -4.57 6.75 6.04
CA ALA A 191 -5.41 5.57 6.23
C ALA A 191 -5.44 5.10 7.69
N GLU A 192 -4.31 5.10 8.39
CA GLU A 192 -4.21 4.79 9.83
C GLU A 192 -5.02 5.79 10.68
N VAL A 193 -4.94 7.10 10.39
CA VAL A 193 -5.75 8.13 11.06
C VAL A 193 -7.25 7.96 10.76
N LEU A 194 -7.62 7.58 9.53
CA LEU A 194 -9.01 7.29 9.18
C LEU A 194 -9.53 6.03 9.89
N ALA A 195 -8.72 4.97 9.98
CA ALA A 195 -9.05 3.75 10.70
C ALA A 195 -9.27 4.04 12.19
N GLY A 196 -8.35 4.73 12.86
CA GLY A 196 -8.50 5.13 14.26
C GLY A 196 -9.75 5.97 14.52
N ARG A 197 -10.08 6.92 13.62
CA ARG A 197 -11.34 7.69 13.70
C ARG A 197 -12.60 6.84 13.51
N LEU A 198 -12.54 5.79 12.70
CA LEU A 198 -13.65 4.85 12.53
C LEU A 198 -13.80 3.96 13.77
N GLU A 199 -12.70 3.47 14.34
CA GLU A 199 -12.68 2.72 15.61
C GLU A 199 -13.23 3.57 16.77
N GLU A 200 -12.80 4.83 16.91
CA GLU A 200 -13.34 5.77 17.91
C GLU A 200 -14.85 5.98 17.76
N ARG A 201 -15.33 6.13 16.52
CA ARG A 201 -16.78 6.29 16.22
C ARG A 201 -17.57 5.03 16.52
N VAL A 202 -17.05 3.85 16.18
CA VAL A 202 -17.68 2.56 16.52
C VAL A 202 -17.71 2.39 18.05
N ALA A 203 -16.61 2.66 18.74
CA ALA A 203 -16.55 2.59 20.20
C ALA A 203 -17.48 3.62 20.89
N SER A 204 -17.72 4.80 20.29
CA SER A 204 -18.72 5.75 20.79
C SER A 204 -20.14 5.24 20.59
N ALA A 205 -20.45 4.78 19.37
CA ALA A 205 -21.77 4.21 19.05
C ALA A 205 -22.07 2.97 19.91
N GLU A 206 -21.08 2.14 20.23
CA GLU A 206 -21.24 1.03 21.17
C GLU A 206 -21.50 1.48 22.61
N ARG A 207 -20.85 2.55 23.07
CA ARG A 207 -21.14 3.13 24.40
C ARG A 207 -22.56 3.70 24.45
N GLU A 208 -22.92 4.50 23.45
CA GLU A 208 -24.28 5.07 23.31
C GLU A 208 -25.36 3.97 23.20
N ALA A 209 -25.07 2.87 22.50
CA ALA A 209 -25.96 1.70 22.42
C ALA A 209 -26.09 0.96 23.76
N ARG A 210 -25.01 0.85 24.55
CA ARG A 210 -25.05 0.26 25.90
C ARG A 210 -25.79 1.17 26.88
N ASP A 211 -25.54 2.48 26.85
CA ASP A 211 -26.21 3.46 27.71
C ASP A 211 -27.72 3.53 27.42
N THR A 212 -28.11 3.52 26.13
CA THR A 212 -29.53 3.45 25.74
C THR A 212 -30.18 2.11 26.08
N ALA A 213 -29.46 0.99 26.01
CA ALA A 213 -29.96 -0.30 26.51
C ALA A 213 -30.20 -0.28 28.02
N VAL A 214 -29.26 0.25 28.82
CA VAL A 214 -29.41 0.39 30.29
C VAL A 214 -30.57 1.33 30.64
N LEU A 215 -30.76 2.43 29.90
CA LEU A 215 -31.92 3.31 30.07
C LEU A 215 -33.24 2.61 29.70
N ALA A 216 -33.26 1.77 28.66
CA ALA A 216 -34.43 0.99 28.28
C ALA A 216 -34.78 -0.11 29.31
N GLU A 217 -33.77 -0.77 29.89
CA GLU A 217 -33.93 -1.73 31.00
C GLU A 217 -34.48 -1.03 32.25
N ARG A 218 -33.95 0.15 32.62
CA ARG A 218 -34.49 0.95 33.73
C ARG A 218 -35.94 1.36 33.49
N ALA A 219 -36.26 1.87 32.29
CA ALA A 219 -37.61 2.24 31.92
C ALA A 219 -38.56 1.03 31.78
N ALA A 220 -38.04 -0.19 31.59
CA ALA A 220 -38.82 -1.42 31.73
C ALA A 220 -39.09 -1.72 33.21
N ALA A 221 -38.05 -1.77 34.05
CA ALA A 221 -38.19 -2.01 35.48
C ALA A 221 -39.10 -0.97 36.19
N GLU A 222 -39.03 0.31 35.82
CA GLU A 222 -39.93 1.36 36.31
C GLU A 222 -41.39 1.13 35.88
N ARG A 223 -41.62 0.68 34.64
CA ARG A 223 -42.98 0.34 34.15
C ARG A 223 -43.52 -0.90 34.83
N ASP A 224 -42.67 -1.91 35.07
CA ASP A 224 -43.05 -3.15 35.74
C ASP A 224 -43.36 -2.88 37.22
N ALA A 225 -42.52 -2.11 37.92
CA ALA A 225 -42.78 -1.65 39.28
C ALA A 225 -44.06 -0.80 39.40
N ALA A 226 -44.29 0.13 38.48
CA ALA A 226 -45.53 0.90 38.43
C ALA A 226 -46.75 0.03 38.07
N HIS A 227 -46.56 -1.07 37.33
CA HIS A 227 -47.62 -2.05 37.09
C HIS A 227 -47.92 -2.87 38.34
N GLU A 228 -46.91 -3.33 39.07
CA GLU A 228 -47.07 -4.02 40.36
C GLU A 228 -47.75 -3.11 41.39
N GLU A 229 -47.29 -1.86 41.57
CA GLU A 229 -47.93 -0.88 42.45
C GLU A 229 -49.39 -0.64 42.06
N ARG A 230 -49.70 -0.55 40.77
CA ARG A 230 -51.09 -0.41 40.29
C ARG A 230 -51.93 -1.66 40.56
N GLU A 231 -51.38 -2.87 40.46
CA GLU A 231 -52.12 -4.08 40.83
C GLU A 231 -52.30 -4.21 42.35
N VAL A 232 -51.33 -3.77 43.17
CA VAL A 232 -51.49 -3.64 44.62
C VAL A 232 -52.61 -2.65 44.95
N LEU A 233 -52.57 -1.43 44.40
CA LEU A 233 -53.62 -0.41 44.58
C LEU A 233 -55.00 -0.89 44.08
N ARG A 234 -55.05 -1.72 43.01
CA ARG A 234 -56.29 -2.38 42.56
C ARG A 234 -56.78 -3.42 43.56
N ALA A 235 -55.90 -4.26 44.10
CA ALA A 235 -56.24 -5.24 45.12
C ALA A 235 -56.72 -4.57 46.42
N GLU A 236 -56.08 -3.47 46.83
CA GLU A 236 -56.50 -2.62 47.94
C GLU A 236 -57.86 -1.97 47.67
N LEU A 237 -58.09 -1.39 46.47
CA LEU A 237 -59.40 -0.85 46.08
C LEU A 237 -60.51 -1.91 46.05
N VAL A 238 -60.21 -3.14 45.62
CA VAL A 238 -61.16 -4.26 45.68
C VAL A 238 -61.43 -4.63 47.15
N SER A 239 -60.39 -4.77 47.97
CA SER A 239 -60.51 -5.02 49.41
C SER A 239 -61.33 -3.92 50.11
N GLU A 240 -61.07 -2.64 49.84
CA GLU A 240 -61.84 -1.52 50.40
C GLU A 240 -63.27 -1.49 49.88
N ARG A 241 -63.52 -1.77 48.60
CA ARG A 241 -64.88 -1.88 48.07
C ARG A 241 -65.65 -3.05 48.70
N ASP A 242 -64.98 -4.17 48.95
CA ASP A 242 -65.61 -5.33 49.55
C ASP A 242 -65.76 -5.19 51.08
N ARG A 243 -64.86 -4.45 51.76
CA ARG A 243 -65.07 -3.94 53.15
C ARG A 243 -66.24 -2.97 53.21
N ALA A 244 -66.34 -2.03 52.27
CA ALA A 244 -67.44 -1.07 52.18
C ALA A 244 -68.77 -1.79 51.92
N ARG A 245 -68.80 -2.81 51.05
CA ARG A 245 -69.98 -3.67 50.85
C ARG A 245 -70.30 -4.53 52.07
N ALA A 246 -69.30 -5.03 52.79
CA ALA A 246 -69.52 -5.75 54.05
C ALA A 246 -70.07 -4.81 55.14
N ALA A 247 -69.61 -3.56 55.20
CA ALA A 247 -70.14 -2.53 56.08
C ALA A 247 -71.56 -2.09 55.67
N GLU A 248 -71.82 -1.90 54.38
CA GLU A 248 -73.14 -1.54 53.84
C GLU A 248 -74.16 -2.68 54.06
N THR A 249 -73.77 -3.94 53.87
CA THR A 249 -74.63 -5.09 54.19
C THR A 249 -74.82 -5.28 55.70
N ALA A 250 -73.78 -5.07 56.52
CA ALA A 250 -73.93 -5.06 57.98
C ALA A 250 -74.86 -3.92 58.45
N GLN A 251 -74.75 -2.73 57.87
CA GLN A 251 -75.60 -1.58 58.17
C GLN A 251 -77.03 -1.78 57.64
N ALA A 252 -77.21 -2.43 56.49
CA ALA A 252 -78.52 -2.86 56.00
C ALA A 252 -79.13 -3.94 56.92
N HIS A 253 -78.34 -4.87 57.46
CA HIS A 253 -78.78 -5.81 58.48
C HIS A 253 -79.13 -5.12 59.80
N GLU A 254 -78.38 -4.11 60.25
CA GLU A 254 -78.70 -3.32 61.45
C GLU A 254 -79.99 -2.50 61.24
N VAL A 255 -80.15 -1.86 60.08
CA VAL A 255 -81.38 -1.13 59.72
C VAL A 255 -82.57 -2.10 59.62
N ALA A 256 -82.41 -3.27 59.01
CA ALA A 256 -83.45 -4.30 58.96
C ALA A 256 -83.78 -4.85 60.37
N ALA A 257 -82.78 -5.02 61.23
CA ALA A 257 -82.98 -5.43 62.62
C ALA A 257 -83.70 -4.35 63.45
N ARG A 258 -83.37 -3.06 63.24
CA ARG A 258 -84.09 -1.92 63.84
C ARG A 258 -85.53 -1.83 63.32
N LEU A 259 -85.76 -2.01 62.02
CA LEU A 259 -87.10 -2.04 61.43
C LEU A 259 -87.93 -3.20 61.98
N ALA A 260 -87.35 -4.39 62.09
CA ALA A 260 -87.99 -5.54 62.73
C ALA A 260 -88.22 -5.34 64.24
N LEU A 261 -87.40 -4.54 64.93
CA LEU A 261 -87.63 -4.15 66.32
C LEU A 261 -88.79 -3.14 66.43
N THR A 262 -88.85 -2.14 65.54
CA THR A 262 -89.97 -1.18 65.51
C THR A 262 -91.28 -1.83 65.10
N ASP A 263 -91.27 -2.82 64.21
CA ASP A 263 -92.45 -3.59 63.82
C ASP A 263 -92.96 -4.49 64.96
N LYS A 264 -92.03 -5.09 65.73
CA LYS A 264 -92.34 -5.79 67.00
C LYS A 264 -92.88 -4.85 68.08
N LEU A 265 -92.42 -3.60 68.14
CA LEU A 265 -92.95 -2.60 69.06
C LEU A 265 -94.34 -2.10 68.62
N ALA A 266 -94.55 -1.84 67.33
CA ALA A 266 -95.83 -1.43 66.78
C ALA A 266 -96.90 -2.53 66.94
N THR A 267 -96.55 -3.80 66.72
CA THR A 267 -97.45 -4.93 66.98
C THR A 267 -97.69 -5.15 68.48
N ALA A 268 -96.73 -4.88 69.35
CA ALA A 268 -96.93 -4.88 70.80
C ALA A 268 -97.85 -3.72 71.27
N GLU A 269 -97.69 -2.51 70.73
CA GLU A 269 -98.59 -1.38 70.99
C GLU A 269 -100.01 -1.66 70.47
N GLN A 270 -100.15 -2.22 69.27
CA GLN A 270 -101.46 -2.65 68.74
C GLN A 270 -102.11 -3.74 69.61
N ALA A 271 -101.33 -4.70 70.12
CA ALA A 271 -101.82 -5.71 71.06
C ALA A 271 -102.25 -5.08 72.41
N GLN A 272 -101.49 -4.11 72.94
CA GLN A 272 -101.87 -3.38 74.15
C GLN A 272 -103.10 -2.50 73.95
N LEU A 273 -103.23 -1.82 72.80
CA LEU A 273 -104.42 -1.05 72.45
C LEU A 273 -105.64 -1.96 72.29
N ALA A 274 -105.52 -3.09 71.59
CA ALA A 274 -106.59 -4.07 71.47
C ALA A 274 -107.03 -4.63 72.83
N ALA A 275 -106.09 -4.95 73.72
CA ALA A 275 -106.37 -5.38 75.08
C ALA A 275 -107.06 -4.28 75.92
N ALA A 276 -106.64 -3.01 75.77
CA ALA A 276 -107.26 -1.88 76.45
C ALA A 276 -108.69 -1.59 75.94
N THR A 277 -108.95 -1.79 74.65
CA THR A 277 -110.31 -1.68 74.08
C THR A 277 -111.20 -2.81 74.59
N ALA A 278 -110.72 -4.07 74.55
CA ALA A 278 -111.45 -5.22 75.08
C ALA A 278 -111.77 -5.09 76.59
N LEU A 279 -110.85 -4.52 77.38
CA LEU A 279 -111.08 -4.20 78.80
C LEU A 279 -112.17 -3.13 79.01
N ARG A 280 -112.25 -2.11 78.13
CA ARG A 280 -113.33 -1.12 78.18
C ARG A 280 -114.68 -1.71 77.75
N GLU A 281 -114.69 -2.54 76.72
CA GLU A 281 -115.89 -3.23 76.25
C GLU A 281 -116.45 -4.18 77.32
N ALA A 282 -115.59 -4.96 77.98
CA ALA A 282 -115.97 -5.79 79.13
C ALA A 282 -116.52 -4.96 80.30
N ALA A 283 -115.91 -3.82 80.62
CA ALA A 283 -116.41 -2.92 81.66
C ALA A 283 -117.78 -2.29 81.30
N HIS A 284 -118.01 -1.97 80.03
CA HIS A 284 -119.31 -1.46 79.56
C HIS A 284 -120.40 -2.54 79.54
N GLU A 285 -120.05 -3.79 79.20
CA GLU A 285 -120.98 -4.93 79.26
C GLU A 285 -121.36 -5.27 80.70
N GLN A 286 -120.39 -5.26 81.62
CA GLN A 286 -120.64 -5.43 83.05
C GLN A 286 -121.49 -4.29 83.64
N THR A 287 -121.22 -3.04 83.25
CA THR A 287 -122.07 -1.90 83.68
C THR A 287 -123.52 -2.05 83.20
N ARG A 288 -123.72 -2.53 81.96
CA ARG A 288 -125.07 -2.80 81.41
C ARG A 288 -125.78 -3.94 82.15
N SER A 289 -125.07 -5.02 82.53
CA SER A 289 -125.68 -6.11 83.31
C SER A 289 -126.01 -5.70 84.76
N GLU A 290 -125.18 -4.85 85.38
CA GLU A 290 -125.45 -4.26 86.69
C GLU A 290 -126.61 -3.25 86.67
N GLN A 291 -126.82 -2.53 85.56
CA GLN A 291 -128.01 -1.68 85.38
C GLN A 291 -129.29 -2.51 85.17
N GLY A 292 -129.27 -3.50 84.28
CA GLY A 292 -130.43 -4.36 84.04
C GLY A 292 -130.87 -5.16 85.27
N THR A 293 -129.93 -5.59 86.11
CA THR A 293 -130.25 -6.26 87.39
C THR A 293 -130.83 -5.29 88.44
N ARG A 294 -130.42 -4.02 88.46
CA ARG A 294 -131.02 -2.99 89.33
C ARG A 294 -132.42 -2.58 88.86
N GLU A 295 -132.66 -2.51 87.57
CA GLU A 295 -133.99 -2.22 87.00
C GLU A 295 -134.98 -3.34 87.32
N LEU A 296 -134.61 -4.61 87.12
CA LEU A 296 -135.42 -5.76 87.53
C LEU A 296 -135.70 -5.81 89.04
N GLN A 297 -134.74 -5.38 89.88
CA GLN A 297 -134.94 -5.27 91.34
C GLN A 297 -135.88 -4.11 91.71
N ALA A 298 -135.83 -2.99 90.99
CA ALA A 298 -136.75 -1.86 91.17
C ALA A 298 -138.19 -2.22 90.74
N GLU A 299 -138.36 -2.93 89.62
CA GLU A 299 -139.65 -3.45 89.19
C GLU A 299 -140.22 -4.47 90.19
N HIS A 300 -139.42 -5.43 90.65
CA HIS A 300 -139.88 -6.44 91.61
C HIS A 300 -140.25 -5.85 92.98
N THR A 301 -139.56 -4.80 93.43
CA THR A 301 -139.92 -4.08 94.66
C THR A 301 -141.16 -3.19 94.49
N ALA A 302 -141.37 -2.58 93.31
CA ALA A 302 -142.62 -1.89 92.98
C ALA A 302 -143.81 -2.86 92.96
N GLU A 303 -143.66 -4.03 92.34
CA GLU A 303 -144.68 -5.09 92.27
C GLU A 303 -145.09 -5.58 93.68
N LEU A 304 -144.10 -5.88 94.54
CA LEU A 304 -144.33 -6.27 95.94
C LEU A 304 -145.01 -5.16 96.77
N THR A 305 -144.69 -3.90 96.51
CA THR A 305 -145.33 -2.76 97.20
C THR A 305 -146.79 -2.61 96.76
N ARG A 306 -147.07 -2.83 95.47
CA ARG A 306 -148.42 -2.80 94.88
C ARG A 306 -149.30 -3.94 95.39
N LEU A 307 -148.74 -5.15 95.49
CA LEU A 307 -149.40 -6.32 96.08
C LEU A 307 -149.68 -6.14 97.58
N ARG A 308 -148.73 -5.58 98.35
CA ARG A 308 -148.95 -5.26 99.76
C ARG A 308 -150.05 -4.22 99.96
N ALA A 309 -150.04 -3.13 99.18
CA ALA A 309 -151.09 -2.10 99.23
C ALA A 309 -152.48 -2.68 98.93
N LYS A 310 -152.58 -3.59 97.95
CA LYS A 310 -153.82 -4.29 97.62
C LYS A 310 -154.29 -5.20 98.77
N HIS A 311 -153.41 -6.01 99.33
CA HIS A 311 -153.77 -6.87 100.47
C HIS A 311 -154.15 -6.09 101.73
N THR A 312 -153.53 -4.94 102.00
CA THR A 312 -153.95 -4.07 103.11
C THR A 312 -155.34 -3.47 102.88
N ALA A 313 -155.68 -3.10 101.65
CA ALA A 313 -157.01 -2.61 101.30
C ALA A 313 -158.09 -3.69 101.47
N GLU A 314 -157.82 -4.90 100.95
CA GLU A 314 -158.70 -6.08 101.09
C GLU A 314 -158.90 -6.47 102.56
N LEU A 315 -157.86 -6.35 103.41
CA LEU A 315 -157.98 -6.57 104.86
C LEU A 315 -158.76 -5.47 105.58
N THR A 316 -158.64 -4.19 105.19
CA THR A 316 -159.46 -3.12 105.77
C THR A 316 -160.93 -3.24 105.39
N ASP A 317 -161.24 -3.64 104.16
CA ASP A 317 -162.61 -3.89 103.72
C ASP A 317 -163.21 -5.10 104.47
N LEU A 318 -162.47 -6.21 104.63
CA LEU A 318 -162.92 -7.33 105.46
C LEU A 318 -163.16 -6.93 106.92
N HIS A 319 -162.30 -6.07 107.50
CA HIS A 319 -162.47 -5.62 108.89
C HIS A 319 -163.70 -4.71 109.05
N ALA A 320 -163.98 -3.86 108.06
CA ALA A 320 -165.20 -3.05 108.02
C ALA A 320 -166.46 -3.94 107.89
N GLU A 321 -166.41 -4.95 107.03
CA GLU A 321 -167.49 -5.92 106.82
C GLU A 321 -167.81 -6.70 108.12
N VAL A 322 -166.78 -7.21 108.82
CA VAL A 322 -166.93 -7.90 110.11
C VAL A 322 -167.47 -6.95 111.20
N THR A 323 -166.97 -5.71 111.26
CA THR A 323 -167.44 -4.73 112.25
C THR A 323 -168.91 -4.41 112.03
N ARG A 324 -169.34 -4.22 110.78
CA ARG A 324 -170.75 -3.98 110.39
C ARG A 324 -171.67 -5.13 110.77
N LEU A 325 -171.28 -6.37 110.45
CA LEU A 325 -172.05 -7.57 110.80
C LEU A 325 -172.14 -7.77 112.32
N THR A 326 -171.12 -7.35 113.09
CA THR A 326 -171.15 -7.44 114.55
C THR A 326 -172.12 -6.43 115.17
N THR A 327 -172.18 -5.18 114.67
CA THR A 327 -173.16 -4.19 115.14
C THR A 327 -174.59 -4.53 114.78
N GLU A 328 -174.84 -5.15 113.62
CA GLU A 328 -176.18 -5.66 113.26
C GLU A 328 -176.65 -6.77 114.24
N LEU A 329 -175.72 -7.64 114.67
CA LEU A 329 -176.02 -8.76 115.57
C LEU A 329 -176.36 -8.30 117.00
N ASP A 330 -175.72 -7.23 117.49
CA ASP A 330 -176.04 -6.65 118.80
C ASP A 330 -177.32 -5.78 118.79
N GLN A 331 -177.63 -5.11 117.67
CA GLN A 331 -178.90 -4.39 117.53
C GLN A 331 -180.11 -5.33 117.50
N LEU A 332 -179.98 -6.52 116.89
CA LEU A 332 -181.02 -7.55 116.91
C LEU A 332 -181.25 -8.16 118.30
N LYS A 333 -180.23 -8.18 119.18
CA LYS A 333 -180.37 -8.69 120.57
C LYS A 333 -180.99 -7.69 121.54
N ALA A 334 -180.93 -6.40 121.27
CA ALA A 334 -181.30 -5.36 122.24
C ALA A 334 -182.82 -4.99 122.26
N SER A 335 -183.62 -5.45 121.29
CA SER A 335 -184.92 -4.83 120.97
C SER A 335 -186.17 -5.74 121.06
N GLN A 336 -186.07 -7.00 121.51
CA GLN A 336 -187.25 -7.81 121.86
C GLN A 336 -187.46 -7.94 123.38
N HIS A 337 -188.57 -7.35 123.84
CA HIS A 337 -189.11 -7.38 125.21
C HIS A 337 -190.10 -8.55 125.41
N THR A 338 -190.12 -9.11 126.63
CA THR A 338 -191.26 -9.65 127.45
C THR A 338 -192.66 -9.90 126.85
N PRO A 339 -193.55 -10.72 127.48
CA PRO A 339 -193.35 -11.93 128.31
C PRO A 339 -194.44 -13.06 128.13
N HIS A 340 -194.24 -14.28 128.66
CA HIS A 340 -195.33 -15.09 129.30
C HIS A 340 -194.84 -16.32 130.10
N ARG A 341 -195.74 -17.02 130.81
CA ARG A 341 -195.51 -18.08 131.82
C ARG A 341 -195.98 -19.48 131.36
N LEU A 342 -195.39 -20.55 131.92
CA LEU A 342 -195.98 -21.67 132.73
C LEU A 342 -194.81 -22.66 133.05
N HIS A 343 -194.51 -23.14 134.29
CA HIS A 343 -195.20 -23.97 135.32
C HIS A 343 -195.05 -25.51 135.08
N PRO A 344 -195.01 -26.40 136.09
CA PRO A 344 -193.76 -26.69 136.82
C PRO A 344 -193.48 -28.19 137.07
N ASP A 345 -194.14 -29.14 136.39
CA ASP A 345 -193.98 -30.59 136.64
C ASP A 345 -193.01 -31.31 135.67
N ASP A 346 -192.52 -30.65 134.61
CA ASP A 346 -191.39 -31.16 133.82
C ASP A 346 -190.02 -30.99 134.51
N LEU A 347 -190.04 -30.52 135.77
CA LEU A 347 -188.95 -30.64 136.74
C LEU A 347 -188.71 -32.09 137.21
N GLN A 348 -189.41 -33.08 136.63
CA GLN A 348 -189.28 -34.51 136.95
C GLN A 348 -189.07 -35.47 135.75
N ALA A 349 -188.51 -34.97 134.64
CA ALA A 349 -187.80 -35.80 133.65
C ALA A 349 -186.44 -35.18 133.22
N VAL A 350 -185.68 -34.52 134.12
CA VAL A 350 -184.84 -35.17 135.14
C VAL A 350 -183.85 -36.17 134.55
N LEU A 351 -182.54 -35.87 134.72
CA LEU A 351 -181.66 -36.59 135.64
C LEU A 351 -181.62 -38.14 135.54
N THR A 352 -182.00 -38.69 134.37
CA THR A 352 -182.10 -40.14 134.11
C THR A 352 -181.45 -40.57 132.79
N ALA A 353 -180.60 -39.72 132.18
CA ALA A 353 -179.90 -40.00 130.92
C ALA A 353 -178.42 -39.55 130.92
N VAL A 354 -177.76 -39.70 132.07
CA VAL A 354 -176.29 -39.80 132.12
C VAL A 354 -175.88 -41.18 131.57
N ALA A 355 -175.23 -41.24 130.39
CA ALA A 355 -174.20 -42.22 129.97
C ALA A 355 -173.89 -42.18 128.45
N THR A 356 -172.61 -42.17 128.04
CA THR A 356 -172.06 -42.42 126.65
C THR A 356 -172.35 -41.38 125.53
N HIS A 357 -171.67 -41.29 124.36
CA HIS A 357 -170.45 -41.93 123.78
C HIS A 357 -169.72 -41.05 122.71
N THR A 358 -168.41 -40.77 122.91
CA THR A 358 -167.25 -40.85 121.93
C THR A 358 -167.21 -40.27 120.48
N SER A 359 -166.15 -39.46 120.20
CA SER A 359 -165.19 -39.51 119.03
C SER A 359 -165.62 -39.06 117.59
N PRO A 360 -164.70 -38.92 116.57
CA PRO A 360 -163.36 -38.26 116.49
C PRO A 360 -162.95 -37.56 115.12
N VAL A 361 -161.77 -36.89 115.05
CA VAL A 361 -160.74 -36.85 113.92
C VAL A 361 -161.13 -36.22 112.53
N HIS A 362 -160.32 -35.44 111.78
CA HIS A 362 -158.96 -35.64 111.18
C HIS A 362 -158.22 -34.29 110.84
N PRO A 363 -157.01 -34.26 110.20
CA PRO A 363 -155.88 -33.40 110.57
C PRO A 363 -155.86 -31.97 109.98
#